data_AF-A0A7W0QAC4-F1
#
_entry.id   AF-A0A7W0QAC4-F1
#
_cell.length_a   1.000
_cell.length_b   1.000
_cell.length_c   1.000
_cell.angle_alpha   90.00
_cell.angle_beta   90.00
_cell.angle_gamma   90.00
#
_symmetry.space_group_name_H-M   'P 1'
#
loop_
_entity.id
_entity.type
_entity.pdbx_description
1 polymer ?
#
loop_
_entity_poly.entity_id
_entity_poly.type
_entity_poly.pdbx_seq_one_letter_code
_entity_poly.pdbx_strand_id
1 'polypeptide(L)'
;MDFARTRFDSNCGHRVPGQDTGNHDDWTLALEHVAFGDLTGDGLDEAAVLLSCTTGGSAGPQPEVHVFTMRDDELGTIAKLPGGNKLLGPEDVAIENARLRIVRYFQTGNAMPLEEEIETLRWNGAAMVRANLVRRHVAIDAGGAP
;
A
#
# COMPACT_ATOMS: atom_id res chain seq x y z
N MET A 1 5.71 2.87 -24.75
CA MET A 1 4.85 3.60 -23.80
C MET A 1 5.76 4.56 -23.07
N ASP A 2 5.46 5.87 -23.06
CA ASP A 2 6.22 6.82 -22.24
C ASP A 2 5.87 6.56 -20.77
N PHE A 3 6.81 6.01 -20.00
CA PHE A 3 6.73 6.07 -18.55
C PHE A 3 7.08 7.50 -18.17
N ALA A 4 6.05 8.33 -17.94
CA ALA A 4 6.26 9.67 -17.44
C ALA A 4 7.17 9.58 -16.21
N ARG A 5 8.23 10.41 -16.15
CA ARG A 5 8.99 10.66 -14.92
C ARG A 5 7.99 11.15 -13.87
N THR A 6 7.39 10.19 -13.18
CA THR A 6 6.29 10.46 -12.29
C THR A 6 6.97 10.91 -11.01
N ARG A 7 6.79 12.20 -10.70
CA ARG A 7 7.13 12.71 -9.38
C ARG A 7 6.48 11.77 -8.37
N PHE A 8 7.25 11.32 -7.39
CA PHE A 8 6.69 10.56 -6.28
C PHE A 8 5.75 11.51 -5.51
N ASP A 9 4.48 11.49 -5.87
CA ASP A 9 3.43 12.25 -5.22
C ASP A 9 2.69 11.31 -4.27
N SER A 10 3.24 11.12 -3.07
CA SER A 10 2.50 10.53 -1.95
C SER A 10 1.39 11.50 -1.51
N ASN A 11 0.27 10.97 -0.99
CA ASN A 11 -0.77 11.86 -0.43
C ASN A 11 -0.31 12.62 0.83
N CYS A 12 0.91 12.37 1.32
CA CYS A 12 1.58 13.00 2.46
C CYS A 12 1.71 14.54 2.44
N GLY A 13 1.47 15.19 1.29
CA GLY A 13 1.74 16.62 1.12
C GLY A 13 0.52 17.54 1.21
N HIS A 14 -0.70 17.01 1.30
CA HIS A 14 -1.88 17.88 1.27
C HIS A 14 -2.16 18.46 2.67
N ARG A 15 -1.61 19.65 2.94
CA ARG A 15 -2.09 20.49 4.06
C ARG A 15 -3.59 20.69 3.88
N VAL A 16 -4.39 20.20 4.82
CA VAL A 16 -5.80 20.60 4.89
C VAL A 16 -5.81 22.08 5.29
N PRO A 17 -6.36 22.99 4.47
CA PRO A 17 -6.40 24.41 4.83
C PRO A 17 -7.19 24.61 6.13
N GLY A 18 -6.57 25.19 7.15
CA GLY A 18 -7.23 25.58 8.41
C GLY A 18 -6.92 24.71 9.64
N GLN A 19 -5.95 23.79 9.56
CA GLN A 19 -5.59 22.89 10.68
C GLN A 19 -4.23 23.17 11.34
N ASP A 20 -3.75 24.42 11.28
CA ASP A 20 -2.57 24.88 12.05
C ASP A 20 -2.92 24.97 13.55
N THR A 21 -2.83 23.83 14.26
CA THR A 21 -3.10 23.79 15.72
C THR A 21 -1.92 24.21 16.59
N GLY A 22 -0.82 24.68 15.99
CA GLY A 22 0.36 25.15 16.73
C GLY A 22 1.18 24.04 17.41
N ASN A 23 0.76 22.79 17.28
CA ASN A 23 1.61 21.63 17.59
C ASN A 23 2.48 21.35 16.36
N HIS A 24 3.76 21.05 16.58
CA HIS A 24 4.69 20.69 15.52
C HIS A 24 4.08 19.59 14.63
N ASP A 25 3.90 19.92 13.35
CA ASP A 25 3.49 18.99 12.30
C ASP A 25 4.63 17.99 12.04
N ASP A 26 4.82 17.04 12.94
CA ASP A 26 5.74 15.93 12.72
C ASP A 26 5.11 15.04 11.64
N TRP A 27 5.45 15.34 10.39
CA TRP A 27 5.17 14.48 9.27
C TRP A 27 6.19 13.34 9.28
N THR A 28 5.71 12.10 9.30
CA THR A 28 6.57 10.92 9.25
C THR A 28 6.25 10.12 8.00
N LEU A 29 7.28 9.78 7.24
CA LEU A 29 7.22 8.76 6.20
C LEU A 29 7.99 7.53 6.69
N ALA A 30 7.30 6.41 6.81
CA ALA A 30 7.89 5.14 7.21
C ALA A 30 7.84 4.15 6.04
N LEU A 31 8.96 3.50 5.78
CA LEU A 31 9.00 2.31 4.94
C LEU A 31 8.59 1.11 5.79
N GLU A 32 7.46 0.50 5.47
CA GLU A 32 6.94 -0.64 6.24
C GLU A 32 7.42 -1.96 5.63
N HIS A 33 7.13 -2.17 4.33
CA HIS A 33 7.43 -3.41 3.62
C HIS A 33 7.95 -3.12 2.22
N VAL A 34 8.83 -3.99 1.74
CA VAL A 34 9.27 -4.04 0.34
C VAL A 34 9.21 -5.48 -0.15
N ALA A 35 8.60 -5.69 -1.30
CA ALA A 35 8.60 -6.97 -1.99
C ALA A 35 9.14 -6.80 -3.41
N PHE A 36 9.91 -7.78 -3.86
CA PHE A 36 10.47 -7.83 -5.22
C PHE A 36 9.94 -9.06 -5.96
N GLY A 37 9.78 -8.92 -7.28
CA GLY A 37 9.53 -10.05 -8.17
C GLY A 37 9.04 -9.60 -9.55
N ASP A 38 9.15 -10.50 -10.52
CA ASP A 38 8.65 -10.31 -11.89
C ASP A 38 7.10 -10.25 -11.91
N LEU A 39 6.57 -9.03 -11.79
CA LEU A 39 5.14 -8.74 -11.76
C LEU A 39 4.59 -8.50 -13.17
N THR A 40 5.41 -7.93 -14.06
CA THR A 40 5.01 -7.61 -15.43
C THR A 40 5.19 -8.78 -16.40
N GLY A 41 5.94 -9.82 -16.01
CA GLY A 41 6.22 -11.01 -16.81
C GLY A 41 7.30 -10.78 -17.86
N ASP A 42 8.14 -9.74 -17.70
CA ASP A 42 9.21 -9.40 -18.64
C ASP A 42 10.59 -9.94 -18.21
N GLY A 43 10.64 -10.66 -17.09
CA GLY A 43 11.84 -11.28 -16.55
C GLY A 43 12.73 -10.33 -15.73
N LEU A 44 12.30 -9.09 -15.52
CA LEU A 44 12.90 -8.15 -14.58
C LEU A 44 12.02 -8.03 -13.34
N ASP A 45 12.66 -7.79 -12.19
CA ASP A 45 11.91 -7.60 -10.95
C ASP A 45 11.29 -6.20 -10.87
N GLU A 46 10.02 -6.15 -10.52
CA GLU A 46 9.37 -4.96 -9.98
C GLU A 46 9.56 -4.89 -8.46
N ALA A 47 9.46 -3.68 -7.91
CA ALA A 47 9.43 -3.43 -6.48
C ALA A 47 8.04 -2.94 -6.06
N ALA A 48 7.37 -3.67 -5.16
CA ALA A 48 6.20 -3.19 -4.44
C ALA A 48 6.64 -2.64 -3.08
N VAL A 49 6.37 -1.37 -2.83
CA VAL A 49 6.83 -0.63 -1.65
C VAL A 49 5.62 -0.13 -0.88
N LEU A 50 5.48 -0.59 0.36
CA LEU A 50 4.46 -0.13 1.30
C LEU A 50 5.04 1.00 2.16
N LEU A 51 4.44 2.18 2.04
CA LEU A 51 4.82 3.37 2.80
C LEU A 51 3.68 3.79 3.69
N SER A 52 3.95 3.99 4.98
CA SER A 52 3.02 4.64 5.89
C SER A 52 3.36 6.11 6.03
N CYS A 53 2.33 6.94 5.92
CA CYS A 53 2.48 8.36 6.10
C CYS A 53 1.61 8.88 7.24
N THR A 54 2.20 9.67 8.14
CA THR A 54 1.45 10.38 9.17
C THR A 54 1.55 11.87 8.89
N THR A 55 0.41 12.51 8.69
CA THR A 55 0.29 13.97 8.64
C THR A 55 -0.16 14.42 10.02
N GLY A 56 0.52 15.37 10.65
CA GLY A 56 0.22 15.81 12.02
C GLY A 56 -1.28 16.05 12.28
N GLY A 57 -1.77 15.66 13.45
CA GLY A 57 -3.19 15.70 13.82
C GLY A 57 -3.78 14.33 14.16
N SER A 58 -5.11 14.22 14.20
CA SER A 58 -5.84 12.99 14.60
C SER A 58 -5.93 11.93 13.49
N ALA A 59 -5.45 12.24 12.29
CA ALA A 59 -5.42 11.31 11.18
C ALA A 59 -4.23 10.37 11.40
N GLY A 60 -4.51 9.15 11.86
CA GLY A 60 -3.51 8.10 11.99
C GLY A 60 -2.80 7.79 10.66
N PRO A 61 -1.82 6.87 10.67
CA PRO A 61 -1.04 6.55 9.48
C PRO A 61 -1.90 6.15 8.27
N GLN A 62 -1.48 6.61 7.10
CA GLN A 62 -2.10 6.37 5.80
C GLN A 62 -1.12 5.52 4.96
N PRO A 63 -1.20 4.18 5.06
CA PRO A 63 -0.38 3.30 4.24
C PRO A 63 -0.73 3.40 2.75
N GLU A 64 0.26 3.39 1.85
CA GLU A 64 0.08 3.38 0.39
C GLU A 64 1.03 2.34 -0.22
N VAL A 65 0.57 1.64 -1.26
CA VAL A 65 1.44 0.72 -2.02
C VAL A 65 1.84 1.38 -3.33
N HIS A 66 3.14 1.50 -3.55
CA HIS A 66 3.75 2.00 -4.79
C HIS A 66 4.44 0.85 -5.50
N VAL A 67 4.22 0.72 -6.81
CA VAL A 67 4.84 -0.32 -7.63
C VAL A 67 5.76 0.32 -8.65
N PHE A 68 7.02 -0.05 -8.58
CA PHE A 68 8.09 0.44 -9.44
C PHE A 68 8.60 -0.65 -10.37
N THR A 69 8.94 -0.27 -11.59
CA THR A 69 9.62 -1.10 -12.60
C THR A 69 10.90 -0.42 -13.04
N MET A 70 11.85 -1.20 -13.54
CA MET A 70 13.06 -0.69 -14.18
C MET A 70 13.03 -1.09 -15.65
N ARG A 71 13.03 -0.13 -16.57
CA ARG A 71 13.11 -0.38 -18.01
C ARG A 71 14.10 0.56 -18.66
N ASP A 72 14.99 0.01 -19.48
CA ASP A 72 16.04 0.77 -20.17
C ASP A 72 16.87 1.64 -19.19
N ASP A 73 17.21 1.07 -18.03
CA ASP A 73 17.90 1.74 -16.90
C ASP A 73 17.14 2.94 -16.29
N GLU A 74 15.86 3.10 -16.62
CA GLU A 74 14.99 4.13 -16.05
C GLU A 74 13.98 3.54 -15.05
N LEU A 75 13.88 4.18 -13.89
CA LEU A 75 12.87 3.87 -12.88
C LEU A 75 11.52 4.44 -13.31
N GLY A 76 10.51 3.59 -13.40
CA GLY A 76 9.12 3.98 -13.68
C GLY A 76 8.18 3.54 -12.57
N THR A 77 7.13 4.32 -12.30
CA THR A 77 6.01 3.89 -11.44
C THR A 77 4.90 3.34 -12.32
N ILE A 78 4.48 2.09 -12.08
CA ILE A 78 3.41 1.44 -12.86
C ILE A 78 2.08 1.36 -12.10
N ALA A 79 2.11 1.53 -10.78
CA ALA A 79 0.90 1.69 -9.98
C ALA A 79 1.16 2.46 -8.69
N LYS A 80 0.16 3.26 -8.31
CA LYS A 80 -0.04 3.77 -6.95
C LYS A 80 -1.39 3.27 -6.48
N LEU A 81 -1.40 2.51 -5.41
CA LEU A 81 -2.63 1.97 -4.83
C LEU A 81 -2.90 2.76 -3.55
N PRO A 82 -3.96 3.57 -3.51
CA PRO A 82 -4.28 4.35 -2.33
C PRO A 82 -4.57 3.39 -1.18
N GLY A 83 -4.12 3.72 0.03
CA GLY A 83 -4.68 3.09 1.21
C GLY A 83 -5.82 3.89 1.81
N GLY A 84 -6.53 3.19 2.69
CA GLY A 84 -7.43 3.82 3.65
C GLY A 84 -6.67 4.28 4.90
N ASN A 85 -7.41 4.84 5.87
CA ASN A 85 -6.93 5.01 7.25
C ASN A 85 -6.35 3.68 7.76
N LYS A 86 -5.33 3.67 8.65
CA LYS A 86 -4.62 2.48 9.15
C LYS A 86 -5.54 1.29 9.52
N LEU A 87 -6.75 1.54 10.01
CA LEU A 87 -7.78 0.51 10.28
C LEU A 87 -8.33 -0.22 9.05
N LEU A 88 -8.02 0.24 7.85
CA LEU A 88 -8.50 -0.20 6.52
C LEU A 88 -7.35 -0.19 5.49
N GLY A 89 -6.12 0.00 5.95
CA GLY A 89 -4.94 0.20 5.12
C GLY A 89 -4.28 -1.11 4.72
N PRO A 90 -3.42 -1.10 3.68
CA PRO A 90 -2.48 -2.19 3.44
C PRO A 90 -1.53 -2.37 4.63
N GLU A 91 -1.37 -3.62 5.07
CA GLU A 91 -0.49 -4.02 6.18
C GLU A 91 0.66 -4.91 5.68
N ASP A 92 0.46 -5.62 4.56
CA ASP A 92 1.51 -6.43 3.93
C ASP A 92 1.36 -6.43 2.41
N VAL A 93 2.50 -6.60 1.72
CA VAL A 93 2.59 -6.72 0.27
C VAL A 93 3.57 -7.82 -0.12
N ALA A 94 3.24 -8.57 -1.17
CA ALA A 94 4.12 -9.56 -1.77
C ALA A 94 3.93 -9.63 -3.28
N ILE A 95 4.98 -10.00 -4.01
CA ILE A 95 4.92 -10.32 -5.44
C ILE A 95 5.16 -11.82 -5.59
N GLU A 96 4.16 -12.55 -6.08
CA GLU A 96 4.19 -14.00 -6.20
C GLU A 96 3.49 -14.42 -7.50
N ASN A 97 4.14 -15.25 -8.31
CA ASN A 97 3.58 -15.81 -9.54
C ASN A 97 3.01 -14.73 -10.50
N ALA A 98 3.78 -13.66 -10.75
CA ALA A 98 3.37 -12.50 -11.54
C ALA A 98 2.08 -11.81 -11.03
N ARG A 99 1.88 -11.82 -9.72
CA ARG A 99 0.75 -11.16 -9.05
C ARG A 99 1.20 -10.40 -7.82
N LEU A 100 0.61 -9.23 -7.63
CA LEU A 100 0.75 -8.44 -6.41
C LEU A 100 -0.33 -8.86 -5.43
N ARG A 101 0.09 -9.35 -4.27
CA ARG A 101 -0.77 -9.67 -3.12
C ARG A 101 -0.73 -8.51 -2.14
N ILE A 102 -1.88 -8.07 -1.66
CA ILE A 102 -2.04 -7.01 -0.67
C ILE A 102 -2.93 -7.54 0.45
N VAL A 103 -2.49 -7.42 1.70
CA VAL A 103 -3.29 -7.76 2.88
C VAL A 103 -3.78 -6.50 3.55
N ARG A 104 -5.05 -6.52 3.94
CA ARG A 104 -5.67 -5.49 4.77
C ARG A 104 -6.37 -6.18 5.93
N TYR A 105 -6.24 -5.61 7.12
CA TYR A 105 -7.04 -6.00 8.26
C TYR A 105 -8.05 -4.90 8.56
N PHE A 106 -9.28 -5.27 8.88
CA PHE A 106 -10.31 -4.32 9.26
C PHE A 106 -11.23 -4.90 10.34
N GLN A 107 -11.73 -4.01 11.20
CA GLN A 107 -12.71 -4.38 12.22
C GLN A 107 -14.12 -4.17 11.67
N THR A 108 -14.97 -5.19 11.81
CA THR A 108 -16.41 -5.08 11.58
C THR A 108 -17.15 -5.05 12.92
N GLY A 109 -17.68 -3.89 13.29
CA GLY A 109 -18.45 -3.70 14.53
C GLY A 109 -17.60 -3.43 15.78
N ASN A 110 -18.16 -3.75 16.95
CA ASN A 110 -17.63 -3.35 18.27
C ASN A 110 -16.74 -4.42 18.95
N ALA A 111 -16.48 -5.55 18.30
CA ALA A 111 -15.72 -6.66 18.87
C ALA A 111 -14.90 -7.38 17.80
N MET A 112 -13.74 -7.93 18.21
CA MET A 112 -12.99 -8.93 17.43
C MET A 112 -13.92 -10.06 17.00
N PRO A 113 -13.80 -10.60 15.77
CA PRO A 113 -12.56 -10.80 15.03
C PRO A 113 -12.17 -9.68 14.06
N LEU A 114 -10.87 -9.58 13.77
CA LEU A 114 -10.36 -8.83 12.62
C LEU A 114 -10.72 -9.61 11.35
N GLU A 115 -11.35 -8.95 10.39
CA GLU A 115 -11.48 -9.49 9.04
C GLU A 115 -10.17 -9.21 8.29
N GLU A 116 -9.69 -10.23 7.58
CA GLU A 116 -8.57 -10.11 6.65
C GLU A 116 -9.12 -10.09 5.24
N GLU A 117 -8.73 -9.07 4.47
CA GLU A 117 -8.92 -9.00 3.03
C GLU A 117 -7.58 -9.20 2.34
N ILE A 118 -7.52 -10.20 1.46
CA ILE A 118 -6.40 -10.44 0.56
C ILE A 118 -6.85 -10.07 -0.84
N GLU A 119 -6.31 -8.98 -1.36
CA GLU A 119 -6.49 -8.57 -2.74
C GLU A 119 -5.31 -9.06 -3.57
N THR A 120 -5.62 -9.65 -4.73
CA THR A 120 -4.60 -10.05 -5.70
C THR A 120 -4.81 -9.25 -6.97
N LEU A 121 -3.76 -8.56 -7.41
CA LEU A 121 -3.73 -7.77 -8.63
C LEU A 121 -2.75 -8.38 -9.62
N ARG A 122 -3.02 -8.21 -10.91
CA ARG A 122 -2.10 -8.57 -12.00
C ARG A 122 -1.88 -7.39 -12.92
N TRP A 123 -0.71 -7.31 -13.53
CA TRP A 123 -0.47 -6.38 -14.63
C TRP A 123 -1.20 -6.86 -15.89
N ASN A 124 -1.77 -5.95 -16.67
CA ASN A 124 -2.41 -6.27 -17.96
C ASN A 124 -1.72 -5.62 -19.17
N GLY A 125 -0.53 -5.04 -18.98
CA GLY A 125 0.17 -4.26 -20.01
C GLY A 125 -0.02 -2.75 -19.88
N ALA A 126 -1.05 -2.29 -19.15
CA ALA A 126 -1.36 -0.87 -19.00
C ALA A 126 -1.66 -0.45 -17.55
N ALA A 127 -2.27 -1.32 -16.76
CA ALA A 127 -2.62 -1.05 -15.37
C ALA A 127 -2.63 -2.32 -14.52
N MET A 128 -2.57 -2.15 -13.21
CA MET A 128 -2.91 -3.21 -12.26
C MET A 128 -4.42 -3.43 -12.26
N VAL A 129 -4.83 -4.68 -12.48
CA VAL A 129 -6.24 -5.08 -12.47
C VAL A 129 -6.48 -6.16 -11.42
N ARG A 130 -7.63 -6.08 -10.75
CA ARG A 130 -8.01 -7.07 -9.74
C ARG A 130 -8.20 -8.44 -10.38
N ALA A 131 -7.43 -9.41 -9.90
CA ALA A 131 -7.52 -10.81 -10.28
C ALA A 131 -8.38 -11.59 -9.29
N ASN A 132 -8.25 -11.30 -7.99
CA ASN A 132 -8.99 -11.99 -6.94
C ASN A 132 -9.19 -11.09 -5.71
N LEU A 133 -10.20 -11.40 -4.91
CA LEU A 133 -10.43 -10.84 -3.59
C LEU A 133 -10.94 -11.94 -2.66
N VAL A 134 -10.21 -12.19 -1.58
CA VAL A 134 -10.63 -13.12 -0.52
C VAL A 134 -10.85 -12.32 0.75
N ARG A 135 -11.96 -12.57 1.43
CA ARG A 135 -12.22 -12.06 2.78
C ARG A 135 -12.44 -13.23 3.71
N ARG A 136 -11.80 -13.19 4.88
CA ARG A 136 -11.98 -14.23 5.90
C ARG A 136 -11.90 -13.63 7.29
N HIS A 137 -12.61 -14.26 8.23
CA HIS A 137 -12.49 -13.94 9.64
C HIS A 137 -11.16 -14.51 10.16
N VAL A 138 -10.40 -13.67 10.86
CA VAL A 138 -9.20 -14.09 11.58
C VAL A 138 -9.53 -14.10 13.06
N ALA A 139 -9.62 -15.31 13.63
CA ALA A 139 -9.60 -15.44 15.07
C ALA A 139 -8.20 -15.10 15.55
N ILE A 140 -8.07 -14.01 16.30
CA ILE A 140 -6.84 -13.75 17.04
C ILE A 140 -6.97 -14.55 18.33
N ASP A 141 -6.18 -15.61 18.46
CA ASP A 141 -6.04 -16.27 19.74
C ASP A 141 -5.56 -15.23 20.76
N ALA A 142 -6.22 -15.17 21.93
CA ALA A 142 -6.04 -14.14 22.95
C ALA A 142 -4.63 -14.06 23.58
N GLY A 143 -3.62 -14.71 22.98
CA GLY A 143 -2.24 -14.79 23.45
C GLY A 143 -1.18 -14.28 22.48
N GLY A 144 -1.53 -13.74 21.31
CA GLY A 144 -0.51 -13.22 20.38
C GLY A 144 -1.06 -12.23 19.38
N ALA A 145 -0.69 -10.95 19.55
CA ALA A 145 -0.40 -10.16 18.36
C ALA A 145 0.79 -10.83 17.63
N PRO A 146 0.85 -10.80 16.28
CA PRO A 146 2.08 -11.16 15.58
C PRO A 146 3.26 -10.30 16.08
#